data_AF-A0A7J5XMD3-F1
#
_entry.id   AF-A0A7J5XMD3-F1
#
_cell.length_a   1.000
_cell.length_b   1.000
_cell.length_c   1.000
_cell.angle_alpha   90.00
_cell.angle_beta   90.00
_cell.angle_gamma   90.00
#
_symmetry.space_group_name_H-M   'P 1'
#
loop_
_entity.id
_entity.type
_entity.pdbx_description
1 polymer ?
#
loop_
_entity_poly.entity_id
_entity_poly.type
_entity_poly.pdbx_seq_one_letter_code
_entity_poly.pdbx_strand_id
1 'polypeptide(L)'
;MSGYYGASEAEFRNWGAGEPNLESATQDCAGIQHTGEWRDLQCDLLNFFLCFDGRTGALKSKILVETAMNWSDAHSYCRKHHTDLLSVRNQAENQEVQSMVPEGKLAWIGLFQDSWKWSDGSYSSFRYLSQEQPVLGEGPNCSCLRQEME
;
A
#
# COMPACT_ATOMS: atom_id res chain seq x y z
N MET A 1 -3.12 -9.98 23.02
CA MET A 1 -2.36 -8.77 22.65
C MET A 1 -3.14 -8.05 21.57
N SER A 2 -3.59 -6.83 21.87
CA SER A 2 -4.55 -6.07 21.06
C SER A 2 -3.86 -5.46 19.85
N GLY A 3 -4.20 -5.90 18.64
CA GLY A 3 -3.93 -5.12 17.44
C GLY A 3 -4.74 -3.82 17.51
N TYR A 4 -4.18 -2.72 17.01
CA TYR A 4 -4.82 -1.39 17.00
C TYR A 4 -6.06 -1.30 16.07
N TYR A 5 -6.54 -2.42 15.51
CA TYR A 5 -7.52 -2.46 14.40
C TYR A 5 -8.56 -3.57 14.60
N GLY A 6 -9.80 -3.31 14.18
CA GLY A 6 -10.85 -4.31 14.06
C GLY A 6 -10.69 -5.16 12.79
N ALA A 7 -11.03 -6.46 12.85
CA ALA A 7 -10.86 -7.40 11.74
C ALA A 7 -11.49 -6.92 10.41
N SER A 8 -12.66 -6.26 10.48
CA SER A 8 -13.37 -5.76 9.30
C SER A 8 -12.70 -4.58 8.60
N GLU A 9 -11.86 -3.80 9.30
CA GLU A 9 -11.15 -2.64 8.73
C GLU A 9 -9.93 -3.05 7.89
N ALA A 10 -9.40 -4.26 8.11
CA ALA A 10 -8.28 -4.79 7.34
C ALA A 10 -8.69 -5.40 5.99
N GLU A 11 -9.97 -5.76 5.85
CA GLU A 11 -10.52 -6.49 4.69
C GLU A 11 -11.20 -5.61 3.65
N PHE A 12 -11.43 -4.32 3.94
CA PHE A 12 -12.11 -3.42 3.00
C PHE A 12 -11.34 -3.30 1.68
N ARG A 13 -12.02 -3.54 0.55
CA ARG A 13 -11.50 -3.34 -0.81
C ARG A 13 -12.58 -2.71 -1.67
N ASN A 14 -12.24 -1.66 -2.42
CA ASN A 14 -13.17 -1.00 -3.35
C ASN A 14 -12.70 -1.12 -4.80
N TRP A 15 -12.40 -2.34 -5.22
CA TRP A 15 -11.97 -2.64 -6.59
C TRP A 15 -13.02 -2.23 -7.63
N GLY A 16 -12.56 -1.68 -8.75
CA GLY A 16 -13.42 -1.45 -9.91
C GLY A 16 -13.93 -2.76 -10.52
N ALA A 17 -14.95 -2.68 -11.37
CA ALA A 17 -15.50 -3.85 -12.03
C ALA A 17 -14.43 -4.60 -12.85
N GLY A 18 -14.20 -5.87 -12.51
CA GLY A 18 -13.19 -6.71 -13.15
C GLY A 18 -11.80 -6.66 -12.50
N GLU A 19 -11.60 -5.85 -11.46
CA GLU A 19 -10.34 -5.76 -10.72
C GLU A 19 -10.44 -6.52 -9.37
N PRO A 20 -9.32 -7.00 -8.78
CA PRO A 20 -7.99 -7.04 -9.41
C PRO A 20 -7.97 -8.13 -10.48
N ASN A 21 -7.54 -7.80 -11.68
CA ASN A 21 -7.50 -8.75 -12.78
C ASN A 21 -6.23 -9.62 -12.76
N LEU A 22 -5.19 -9.18 -12.04
CA LEU A 22 -3.92 -9.89 -11.89
C LEU A 22 -3.35 -10.36 -13.24
N GLU A 23 -3.57 -9.57 -14.29
CA GLU A 23 -3.24 -9.92 -15.68
C GLU A 23 -1.72 -10.13 -15.88
N SER A 24 -0.91 -9.68 -14.92
CA SER A 24 0.52 -9.98 -14.84
C SER A 24 0.98 -10.19 -13.40
N ALA A 25 2.01 -11.02 -13.21
CA ALA A 25 2.69 -11.21 -11.92
C ALA A 25 3.45 -9.95 -11.41
N THR A 26 3.22 -8.78 -12.03
CA THR A 26 3.87 -7.50 -11.77
C THR A 26 2.89 -6.37 -11.41
N GLN A 27 1.58 -6.65 -11.42
CA GLN A 27 0.53 -5.70 -10.99
C GLN A 27 0.24 -5.83 -9.49
N ASP A 28 1.29 -5.70 -8.68
CA ASP A 28 1.19 -5.84 -7.23
C ASP A 28 0.83 -4.51 -6.53
N CYS A 29 0.68 -3.42 -7.29
CA CYS A 29 0.47 -2.07 -6.77
C CYS A 29 -0.96 -1.57 -7.03
N ALA A 30 -1.61 -1.01 -6.01
CA ALA A 30 -2.96 -0.50 -6.12
C ALA A 30 -3.01 1.03 -6.22
N GLY A 31 -3.85 1.53 -7.12
CA GLY A 31 -4.18 2.95 -7.23
C GLY A 31 -5.68 3.20 -7.13
N ILE A 32 -6.07 4.37 -6.63
CA ILE A 32 -7.46 4.84 -6.54
C ILE A 32 -7.73 5.95 -7.58
N GLN A 33 -8.93 5.92 -8.16
CA GLN A 33 -9.43 6.93 -9.10
C GLN A 33 -10.31 7.97 -8.40
N HIS A 34 -10.62 9.07 -9.10
CA HIS A 34 -11.61 10.06 -8.64
C HIS A 34 -13.03 9.48 -8.42
N THR A 35 -13.37 8.35 -9.06
CA THR A 35 -14.63 7.60 -8.82
C THR A 35 -14.62 6.83 -7.50
N GLY A 36 -13.46 6.73 -6.85
CA GLY A 36 -13.24 5.95 -5.64
C GLY A 36 -12.88 4.49 -5.90
N GLU A 37 -12.97 4.01 -7.14
CA GLU A 37 -12.65 2.63 -7.52
C GLU A 37 -11.14 2.40 -7.59
N TRP A 38 -10.72 1.22 -7.16
CA TRP A 38 -9.32 0.81 -7.12
C TRP A 38 -8.97 -0.04 -8.33
N ARG A 39 -7.71 0.06 -8.76
CA ARG A 39 -7.15 -0.74 -9.85
C ARG A 39 -5.79 -1.30 -9.45
N ASP A 40 -5.52 -2.54 -9.84
CA ASP A 40 -4.19 -3.13 -9.81
C ASP A 40 -3.42 -2.69 -11.06
N LEU A 41 -2.29 -2.04 -10.82
CA LEU A 41 -1.51 -1.34 -11.83
C LEU A 41 -0.07 -1.81 -11.77
N GLN A 42 0.63 -1.69 -12.89
CA GLN A 42 2.06 -1.91 -12.94
C GLN A 42 2.76 -0.87 -12.06
N CYS A 43 3.58 -1.34 -11.12
CA CYS A 43 4.21 -0.50 -10.10
C CYS A 43 5.10 0.62 -10.68
N ASP A 44 5.62 0.43 -11.90
CA ASP A 44 6.50 1.38 -12.59
C ASP A 44 5.75 2.56 -13.25
N LEU A 45 4.41 2.52 -13.30
CA LEU A 45 3.62 3.62 -13.85
C LEU A 45 3.77 4.87 -12.98
N LEU A 46 3.85 6.02 -13.63
CA LEU A 46 3.96 7.31 -12.94
C LEU A 46 2.56 7.85 -12.64
N ASN A 47 2.18 7.84 -11.36
CA ASN A 47 0.90 8.34 -10.88
C ASN A 47 1.11 9.33 -9.74
N PHE A 48 0.06 10.10 -9.41
CA PHE A 48 0.02 10.83 -8.15
C PHE A 48 -0.05 9.84 -6.99
N PHE A 49 0.00 10.32 -5.76
CA PHE A 49 -0.05 9.41 -4.61
C PHE A 49 -0.60 10.07 -3.37
N LEU A 50 -1.23 9.25 -2.53
CA LEU A 50 -1.83 9.67 -1.28
C LEU A 50 -0.94 9.25 -0.11
N CYS A 51 -0.47 10.22 0.66
CA CYS A 51 0.25 9.97 1.91
C CYS A 51 -0.69 10.06 3.11
N PHE A 52 -0.36 9.31 4.14
CA PHE A 52 -0.88 9.45 5.49
C PHE A 52 0.16 10.17 6.35
N ASP A 53 -0.28 11.20 7.08
CA ASP A 53 0.54 11.87 8.09
C ASP A 53 -0.12 11.77 9.47
N GLY A 54 0.46 10.92 10.31
CA GLY A 54 0.09 10.71 11.70
C GLY A 54 0.93 11.52 12.70
N ARG A 55 1.85 12.39 12.23
CA ARG A 55 2.73 13.19 13.09
C ARG A 55 1.99 14.38 13.69
N THR A 56 0.98 14.90 13.01
CA THR A 56 0.14 15.97 13.52
C THR A 56 -0.92 15.37 14.45
N GLY A 57 -0.87 15.69 15.75
CA GLY A 57 -1.90 15.28 16.73
C GLY A 57 -3.31 15.80 16.44
N ALA A 58 -3.47 16.63 15.40
CA ALA A 58 -4.76 16.92 14.77
C ALA A 58 -5.03 15.84 13.71
N LEU A 59 -6.00 14.96 13.98
CA LEU A 59 -6.71 14.10 13.02
C LEU A 59 -5.89 13.63 11.80
N LYS A 60 -5.36 12.39 11.87
CA LYS A 60 -4.99 11.52 10.74
C LYS A 60 -5.12 12.18 9.36
N SER A 61 -4.12 13.00 8.97
CA SER A 61 -4.26 13.84 7.79
C SER A 61 -3.92 13.04 6.53
N LYS A 62 -4.75 13.22 5.49
CA LYS A 62 -4.60 12.58 4.19
C LYS A 62 -4.09 13.65 3.23
N ILE A 63 -3.02 13.37 2.52
CA ILE A 63 -2.31 14.35 1.70
C ILE A 63 -2.20 13.79 0.29
N LEU A 64 -2.77 14.49 -0.70
CA LEU A 64 -2.51 14.19 -2.11
C LEU A 64 -1.23 14.91 -2.54
N VAL A 65 -0.32 14.17 -3.16
CA VAL A 65 0.87 14.72 -3.79
C VAL A 65 0.72 14.60 -5.31
N GLU A 66 0.60 15.74 -5.98
CA GLU A 66 0.40 15.85 -7.43
C GLU A 66 1.73 15.77 -8.21
N THR A 67 2.67 14.94 -7.75
CA THR A 67 3.92 14.64 -8.47
C THR A 67 3.85 13.21 -8.98
N ALA A 68 4.09 13.02 -10.27
CA ALA A 68 4.01 11.69 -10.88
C ALA A 68 5.24 10.85 -10.52
N MET A 69 5.05 9.78 -9.75
CA MET A 69 6.09 8.86 -9.30
C MET A 69 5.65 7.41 -9.47
N ASN A 70 6.61 6.48 -9.62
CA ASN A 70 6.32 5.06 -9.48
C ASN A 70 5.96 4.74 -8.02
N TRP A 71 5.38 3.57 -7.77
CA TRP A 71 4.86 3.23 -6.44
C TRP A 71 5.96 3.20 -5.37
N SER A 72 7.15 2.68 -5.69
CA SER A 72 8.28 2.58 -4.76
C SER A 72 8.83 3.95 -4.34
N ASP A 73 8.95 4.87 -5.30
CA ASP A 73 9.39 6.25 -5.07
C ASP A 73 8.33 7.04 -4.29
N ALA A 74 7.05 6.85 -4.61
CA ALA A 74 5.94 7.44 -3.87
C ALA A 74 5.91 6.96 -2.41
N HIS A 75 6.10 5.66 -2.18
CA HIS A 75 6.21 5.07 -0.86
C HIS A 75 7.39 5.64 -0.06
N SER A 76 8.56 5.71 -0.69
CA SER A 76 9.77 6.31 -0.09
C SER A 76 9.57 7.79 0.24
N TYR A 77 8.90 8.55 -0.65
CA TYR A 77 8.55 9.94 -0.43
C TYR A 77 7.65 10.10 0.80
N CYS A 78 6.55 9.34 0.88
CA CYS A 78 5.63 9.45 2.00
C CYS A 78 6.31 9.13 3.34
N ARG A 79 7.21 8.15 3.40
CA ARG A 79 7.95 7.85 4.64
C ARG A 79 8.96 8.93 5.03
N LYS A 80 9.58 9.56 4.04
CA LYS A 80 10.53 10.65 4.25
C LYS A 80 9.83 11.92 4.74
N HIS A 81 8.74 12.30 4.08
CA HIS A 81 8.07 13.58 4.30
C HIS A 81 6.86 13.51 5.26
N HIS A 82 6.24 12.34 5.39
CA HIS A 82 5.03 12.05 6.18
C HIS A 82 5.18 10.75 6.98
N THR A 83 4.10 10.01 7.27
CA THR A 83 4.19 8.72 7.95
C THR A 83 4.39 7.57 6.96
N ASP A 84 3.45 7.39 6.02
CA ASP A 84 3.53 6.32 5.01
C ASP A 84 2.55 6.59 3.84
N LEU A 85 2.53 5.74 2.81
CA LEU A 85 1.43 5.72 1.85
C LEU A 85 0.10 5.44 2.55
N LEU A 86 -0.97 6.04 2.04
CA LEU A 86 -2.28 5.97 2.65
C LEU A 86 -2.92 4.59 2.46
N SER A 87 -3.20 3.88 3.56
CA SER A 87 -4.06 2.71 3.56
C SER A 87 -5.53 3.14 3.72
N VAL A 88 -6.38 2.84 2.74
CA VAL A 88 -7.82 3.10 2.79
C VAL A 88 -8.53 1.93 3.48
N ARG A 89 -9.16 2.16 4.63
CA ARG A 89 -9.62 1.08 5.53
C ARG A 89 -11.12 0.85 5.55
N ASN A 90 -11.89 1.79 5.04
CA ASN A 90 -13.35 1.70 5.02
C ASN A 90 -13.93 2.65 3.96
N GLN A 91 -15.23 2.48 3.73
CA GLN A 91 -15.97 3.27 2.75
C GLN A 91 -15.91 4.78 3.01
N ALA A 92 -15.92 5.20 4.28
CA ALA A 92 -15.89 6.63 4.61
C ALA A 92 -14.53 7.25 4.25
N GLU A 93 -13.43 6.58 4.57
CA GLU A 93 -12.09 7.01 4.13
C GLU A 93 -12.00 7.03 2.60
N ASN A 94 -12.57 6.03 1.91
CA ASN A 94 -12.57 5.96 0.44
C ASN A 94 -13.28 7.17 -0.19
N GLN A 95 -14.46 7.51 0.33
CA GLN A 95 -15.24 8.66 -0.13
C GLN A 95 -14.56 10.00 0.15
N GLU A 96 -13.82 10.10 1.25
CA GLU A 96 -13.01 11.28 1.54
C GLU A 96 -11.90 11.44 0.50
N VAL A 97 -11.13 10.37 0.24
CA VAL A 97 -9.95 10.46 -0.64
C VAL A 97 -10.28 10.51 -2.12
N GLN A 98 -11.38 9.92 -2.56
CA GLN A 98 -11.77 9.97 -3.98
C GLN A 98 -11.98 11.42 -4.44
N SER A 99 -12.48 12.27 -3.55
CA SER A 99 -12.72 13.69 -3.82
C SER A 99 -11.43 14.52 -3.93
N MET A 100 -10.32 13.98 -3.43
CA MET A 100 -9.01 14.60 -3.54
C MET A 100 -8.38 14.34 -4.90
N VAL A 101 -8.63 13.16 -5.50
CA VAL A 101 -8.03 12.75 -6.76
C VAL A 101 -8.67 13.50 -7.94
N PRO A 102 -7.89 14.20 -8.77
CA PRO A 102 -8.44 14.90 -9.93
C PRO A 102 -9.07 13.96 -10.96
N GLU A 103 -10.07 14.46 -11.70
CA GLU A 103 -10.72 13.70 -12.77
C GLU A 103 -9.70 13.23 -13.82
N GLY A 104 -9.84 11.97 -14.26
CA GLY A 104 -8.91 11.35 -15.21
C GLY A 104 -7.51 11.04 -14.66
N LYS A 105 -7.29 11.20 -13.35
CA LYS A 105 -6.03 10.82 -12.68
C LYS A 105 -6.22 9.60 -11.78
N LEU A 106 -5.07 9.01 -11.46
CA LEU A 106 -4.89 7.90 -10.53
C LEU A 106 -3.94 8.35 -9.42
N ALA A 107 -4.19 7.89 -8.20
CA ALA A 107 -3.30 8.08 -7.07
C ALA A 107 -2.92 6.74 -6.44
N TRP A 108 -1.63 6.50 -6.21
CA TRP A 108 -1.15 5.33 -5.47
C TRP A 108 -1.66 5.33 -4.03
N ILE A 109 -2.05 4.15 -3.55
CA ILE A 109 -2.41 3.88 -2.17
C ILE A 109 -1.46 2.83 -1.57
N GLY A 110 -1.40 2.77 -0.24
CA GLY A 110 -0.54 1.85 0.50
C GLY A 110 -1.00 0.39 0.50
N LEU A 111 -1.88 0.01 -0.42
CA LEU A 111 -2.23 -1.39 -0.65
C LEU A 111 -1.22 -1.98 -1.64
N PHE A 112 -0.48 -2.97 -1.17
CA PHE A 112 0.46 -3.76 -1.95
C PHE A 112 0.06 -5.23 -1.82
N GLN A 113 0.03 -5.94 -2.94
CA GLN A 113 -0.20 -7.38 -2.97
C GLN A 113 1.16 -8.08 -3.04
N ASP A 114 1.48 -8.89 -2.04
CA ASP A 114 2.70 -9.68 -2.10
C ASP A 114 2.46 -10.96 -2.89
N SER A 115 3.22 -11.16 -3.97
CA SER A 115 3.23 -12.39 -4.75
C SER A 115 3.89 -13.56 -4.00
N TRP A 116 4.60 -13.30 -2.89
CA TRP A 116 5.20 -14.32 -2.03
C TRP A 116 4.15 -15.01 -1.17
N LYS A 117 4.03 -16.32 -1.39
CA LYS A 117 3.25 -17.23 -0.55
C LYS A 117 4.18 -18.03 0.33
N TRP A 118 3.77 -18.23 1.58
CA TRP A 118 4.38 -19.24 2.42
C TRP A 118 4.26 -20.62 1.78
N SER A 119 5.10 -21.57 2.19
CA SER A 119 5.03 -22.95 1.68
C SER A 119 3.68 -23.62 1.90
N ASP A 120 2.88 -23.12 2.84
CA ASP A 120 1.49 -23.54 3.10
C ASP A 120 0.45 -22.86 2.18
N GLY A 121 0.88 -21.98 1.28
CA GLY A 121 0.03 -21.26 0.33
C GLY A 121 -0.58 -19.97 0.89
N SER A 122 -0.35 -19.62 2.16
CA SER A 122 -0.89 -18.42 2.78
C SER A 122 -0.10 -17.16 2.39
N TYR A 123 -0.79 -16.02 2.31
CA TYR A 123 -0.15 -14.71 2.10
C TYR A 123 0.38 -14.19 3.44
N SER A 124 1.57 -13.62 3.45
CA SER A 124 2.17 -13.13 4.70
C SER A 124 1.58 -11.79 5.13
N SER A 125 1.01 -11.73 6.34
CA SER A 125 0.41 -10.53 6.95
C SER A 125 1.39 -9.63 7.72
N PHE A 126 2.65 -10.06 7.89
CA PHE A 126 3.67 -9.37 8.67
C PHE A 126 4.92 -9.07 7.84
N ARG A 127 5.38 -7.82 7.82
CA ARG A 127 6.65 -7.42 7.22
C ARG A 127 7.50 -6.66 8.24
N TYR A 128 8.75 -7.09 8.41
CA TYR A 128 9.80 -6.26 9.01
C TYR A 128 10.56 -5.59 7.87
N LEU A 129 10.28 -4.32 7.60
CA LEU A 129 11.05 -3.52 6.65
C LEU A 129 12.17 -2.83 7.44
N SER A 130 13.35 -3.47 7.55
CA SER A 130 14.54 -2.74 8.01
C SER A 130 14.90 -1.68 6.96
N GLN A 131 15.34 -0.50 7.41
CA GLN A 131 15.75 0.62 6.54
C GLN A 131 17.00 0.32 5.69
N GLU A 132 17.55 -0.89 5.78
CA GLU A 132 18.64 -1.37 4.95
C GLU A 132 18.32 -2.82 4.55
N GLN A 133 18.14 -3.07 3.25
CA GLN A 133 18.17 -4.41 2.70
C GLN A 133 19.61 -4.92 2.78
N PRO A 134 19.90 -6.12 3.33
CA PRO A 134 21.10 -6.82 2.95
C PRO A 134 20.93 -7.25 1.48
N VAL A 135 21.91 -6.93 0.65
CA VAL A 135 21.97 -7.37 -0.75
C VAL A 135 22.06 -8.90 -0.72
N LEU A 136 20.92 -9.59 -0.93
CA LEU A 136 20.90 -11.05 -0.94
C LEU A 136 21.31 -11.51 -2.34
N GLY A 137 22.52 -12.08 -2.40
CA GLY A 137 23.08 -12.69 -3.60
C GLY A 137 22.27 -13.90 -4.07
N GLU A 138 22.51 -14.27 -5.33
CA GLU A 138 21.76 -15.29 -6.07
C GLU A 138 21.72 -16.66 -5.35
N GLY A 139 20.58 -16.96 -4.74
CA GLY A 139 20.24 -18.22 -4.08
C GLY A 139 18.77 -18.21 -3.61
N PRO A 140 18.18 -19.36 -3.23
CA PRO A 140 16.79 -19.39 -2.78
C PRO A 140 16.61 -18.52 -1.54
N ASN A 141 15.95 -17.39 -1.74
CA ASN A 141 15.74 -16.32 -0.80
C ASN A 141 14.76 -16.76 0.31
N CYS A 142 15.26 -17.42 1.35
CA CYS A 142 14.54 -17.65 2.59
C CYS A 142 14.95 -16.62 3.64
N SER A 143 13.99 -15.83 4.15
CA SER A 143 14.20 -15.01 5.34
C SER A 143 13.75 -15.77 6.59
N CYS A 144 14.61 -15.85 7.60
CA CYS A 144 14.28 -16.44 8.89
C CYS A 144 13.98 -15.32 9.90
N LEU A 145 12.87 -15.44 10.64
CA LEU A 145 12.64 -14.62 11.82
C LEU A 145 13.53 -15.15 12.95
N ARG A 146 14.42 -14.30 13.48
CA ARG A 146 15.16 -14.61 14.71
C ARG A 146 14.22 -14.34 15.89
N GLN A 147 13.72 -15.40 16.50
CA GLN A 147 12.98 -15.30 17.75
C GLN A 147 13.98 -15.01 18.87
N GLU A 148 13.90 -13.84 19.50
CA GLU A 148 14.55 -13.63 20.80
C GLU A 148 13.68 -14.36 21.84
N MET A 149 14.23 -15.42 22.43
CA MET A 149 13.60 -16.10 23.55
C MET A 149 13.88 -15.30 24.82
N GLU A 150 12.84 -14.98 25.59
CA GLU A 150 12.98 -14.61 27.01
C GLU A 150 13.41 -15.83 27.85
#